data_AF-A0A6L6F1V3-F1
#
_entry.id   AF-A0A6L6F1V3-F1
#
_cell.length_a   1.000
_cell.length_b   1.000
_cell.length_c   1.000
_cell.angle_alpha   90.00
_cell.angle_beta   90.00
_cell.angle_gamma   90.00
#
_symmetry.space_group_name_H-M   'P 1'
#
loop_
_entity.id
_entity.type
_entity.pdbx_description
1 polymer ?
#
loop_
_entity_poly.entity_id
_entity_poly.type
_entity_poly.pdbx_seq_one_letter_code
_entity_poly.pdbx_strand_id
1 'polypeptide(L)'
;MTDLERPARPTIAEIREVCQPPAIRGRTNSEHWVADVYLRDISPYLTKQLLKTPITANQVTWLMVATGASAAFALLIPGIWGPLLAVFLGQMQMLWDCCDGEVARWRRKSSPMGVFIDRVGHYTTEGLIPIALGLRAAGFPNEGWLDSIWPFLGALLSVIILYNKALNDMVHVSRAYNDLPKLVDKAAVGVPAN
;
A
#
# COMPACT_ATOMS: atom_id res chain seq x y z
N MET A 1 18.83 23.52 3.75
CA MET A 1 17.51 23.67 4.40
C MET A 1 17.75 23.36 5.87
N THR A 2 17.60 24.36 6.71
CA THR A 2 18.09 24.43 8.10
C THR A 2 17.69 23.21 8.91
N ASP A 3 18.66 22.70 9.67
CA ASP A 3 18.54 21.55 10.57
C ASP A 3 17.74 21.94 11.83
N LEU A 4 16.53 22.48 11.62
CA LEU A 4 15.64 22.88 12.69
C LEU A 4 15.13 21.61 13.38
N GLU A 5 15.29 21.55 14.70
CA GLU A 5 14.67 20.55 15.54
C GLU A 5 13.17 20.49 15.23
N ARG A 6 12.69 19.31 14.85
CA ARG A 6 11.28 19.12 14.53
C ARG A 6 10.49 19.10 15.85
N PRO A 7 9.41 19.89 15.96
CA PRO A 7 8.63 19.91 17.19
C PRO A 7 8.04 18.52 17.46
N ALA A 8 8.04 18.11 18.74
CA ALA A 8 7.46 16.84 19.15
C ALA A 8 5.94 16.76 18.87
N ARG A 9 5.27 17.90 18.72
CA ARG A 9 3.84 18.02 18.44
C ARG A 9 3.60 18.94 17.24
N PRO A 10 3.75 18.44 16.01
CA PRO A 10 3.56 19.26 14.83
C PRO A 10 2.10 19.61 14.55
N THR A 11 1.92 20.72 13.87
CA THR A 11 0.69 21.14 13.21
C THR A 11 0.47 20.32 11.93
N ILE A 12 -0.76 20.32 11.42
CA ILE A 12 -1.08 19.65 10.16
C ILE A 12 -0.35 20.29 8.97
N ALA A 13 -0.17 21.62 9.01
CA ALA A 13 0.55 22.36 7.98
C ALA A 13 2.02 21.92 7.89
N GLU A 14 2.70 21.80 9.03
CA GLU A 14 4.10 21.33 9.07
C GLU A 14 4.23 19.88 8.57
N ILE A 15 3.30 18.98 8.96
CA ILE A 15 3.29 17.60 8.45
C ILE A 15 3.14 17.59 6.94
N ARG A 16 2.21 18.38 6.38
CA ARG A 16 2.00 18.45 4.93
C ARG A 16 3.24 18.98 4.21
N GLU A 17 3.83 20.06 4.71
CA GLU A 17 5.03 20.66 4.13
C GLU A 17 6.22 19.69 4.09
N VAL A 18 6.48 19.02 5.22
CA VAL A 18 7.65 18.13 5.35
C VAL A 18 7.41 16.76 4.71
N CYS A 19 6.21 16.21 4.86
CA CYS A 19 5.93 14.81 4.53
C CYS A 19 5.20 14.64 3.20
N GLN A 20 4.71 15.70 2.56
CA GLN A 20 4.04 15.61 1.26
C GLN A 20 4.60 16.65 0.27
N PRO A 21 5.91 16.61 -0.03
CA PRO A 21 6.49 17.55 -0.99
C PRO A 21 5.88 17.36 -2.39
N PRO A 22 5.98 18.37 -3.29
CA PRO A 22 5.42 18.30 -4.64
C PRO A 22 5.88 17.07 -5.44
N ALA A 23 7.10 16.58 -5.20
CA ALA A 23 7.62 15.35 -5.82
C ALA A 23 6.88 14.06 -5.41
N ILE A 24 6.14 14.08 -4.29
CA ILE A 24 5.30 12.96 -3.83
C ILE A 24 3.86 13.12 -4.34
N ARG A 25 3.27 14.32 -4.21
CA ARG A 25 1.90 14.62 -4.70
C ARG A 25 1.79 14.71 -6.23
N GLY A 26 2.90 14.97 -6.92
CA GLY A 26 2.97 15.10 -8.37
C GLY A 26 3.33 13.82 -9.12
N ARG A 27 3.36 12.66 -8.44
CA ARG A 27 3.62 11.38 -9.12
C ARG A 27 2.41 11.02 -9.98
N THR A 28 2.55 11.14 -11.30
CA THR A 28 1.55 10.72 -12.30
C THR A 28 1.52 9.20 -12.50
N ASN A 29 1.74 8.42 -11.43
CA ASN A 29 1.65 6.97 -11.49
C ASN A 29 0.21 6.54 -11.17
N SER A 30 -0.42 5.82 -12.10
CA SER A 30 -1.80 5.33 -12.00
C SER A 30 -2.05 4.46 -10.76
N GLU A 31 -1.02 3.93 -10.12
CA GLU A 31 -1.13 3.10 -8.91
C GLU A 31 -1.57 3.88 -7.66
N HIS A 32 -1.35 5.20 -7.60
CA HIS A 32 -1.53 5.99 -6.36
C HIS A 32 -2.66 7.02 -6.43
N TRP A 33 -3.52 6.96 -7.45
CA TRP A 33 -4.54 7.99 -7.69
C TRP A 33 -5.48 8.20 -6.49
N VAL A 34 -5.90 7.14 -5.80
CA VAL A 34 -6.74 7.23 -4.58
C VAL A 34 -6.02 8.01 -3.48
N ALA A 35 -4.69 7.86 -3.40
CA ALA A 35 -3.89 8.58 -2.43
C ALA A 35 -3.93 10.09 -2.67
N ASP A 36 -3.89 10.50 -3.94
CA ASP A 36 -3.95 11.92 -4.32
C ASP A 36 -5.35 12.52 -4.25
N VAL A 37 -6.41 11.74 -4.47
CA VAL A 37 -7.79 12.25 -4.43
C VAL A 37 -8.24 12.61 -3.02
N TYR A 38 -7.94 11.77 -2.01
CA TYR A 38 -8.37 12.08 -0.64
C TYR A 38 -7.47 11.55 0.48
N LEU A 39 -6.76 10.43 0.30
CA LEU A 39 -6.01 9.87 1.44
C LEU A 39 -4.91 10.81 1.92
N ARG A 40 -4.23 11.54 1.02
CA ARG A 40 -3.20 12.54 1.40
C ARG A 40 -3.79 13.78 2.06
N ASP A 41 -5.09 14.03 1.93
CA ASP A 41 -5.73 15.08 2.72
C ASP A 41 -6.06 14.61 4.13
N ILE A 42 -6.36 13.31 4.30
CA ILE A 42 -6.73 12.67 5.57
C ILE A 42 -5.51 12.19 6.37
N SER A 43 -4.48 11.62 5.73
CA SER A 43 -3.31 10.99 6.37
C SER A 43 -2.56 11.92 7.35
N PRO A 44 -2.40 13.23 7.11
CA PRO A 44 -1.70 14.09 8.06
C PRO A 44 -2.37 14.16 9.43
N TYR A 45 -3.71 14.00 9.49
CA TYR A 45 -4.46 13.99 10.73
C TYR A 45 -4.16 12.74 11.55
N LEU A 46 -4.13 11.58 10.90
CA LEU A 46 -3.79 10.31 11.55
C LEU A 46 -2.29 10.28 11.92
N THR A 47 -1.42 10.71 11.02
CA THR A 47 0.02 10.87 11.28
C THR A 47 0.28 11.76 12.49
N LYS A 48 -0.45 12.89 12.63
CA LYS A 48 -0.33 13.75 13.82
C LYS A 48 -0.60 12.99 15.12
N GLN A 49 -1.57 12.08 15.11
CA GLN A 49 -1.87 11.24 16.27
C GLN A 49 -0.78 10.20 16.50
N LEU A 50 -0.30 9.54 15.45
CA LEU A 50 0.80 8.57 15.54
C LEU A 50 2.09 9.20 16.07
N LEU A 51 2.41 10.43 15.64
CA LEU A 51 3.59 11.17 16.08
C LEU A 51 3.57 11.53 17.57
N LYS A 52 2.40 11.55 18.23
CA LYS A 52 2.29 11.70 19.69
C LYS A 52 2.69 10.44 20.45
N THR A 53 2.85 9.32 19.78
CA THR A 53 3.21 8.01 20.36
C THR A 53 4.64 7.64 19.98
N PRO A 54 5.31 6.69 20.66
CA PRO A 54 6.64 6.23 20.27
C PRO A 54 6.64 5.35 19.00
N ILE A 55 5.49 5.04 18.39
CA ILE A 55 5.37 4.10 17.26
C ILE A 55 6.32 4.45 16.10
N THR A 56 7.06 3.46 15.63
CA THR A 56 8.00 3.60 14.51
C THR A 56 7.28 3.45 13.17
N ALA A 57 7.87 3.96 12.08
CA ALA A 57 7.33 3.77 10.73
C ALA A 57 7.14 2.28 10.41
N ASN A 58 8.13 1.44 10.70
CA ASN A 58 8.04 -0.01 10.47
C ASN A 58 6.88 -0.67 11.24
N GLN A 59 6.56 -0.19 12.44
CA GLN A 59 5.38 -0.69 13.19
C GLN A 59 4.07 -0.29 12.51
N VAL A 60 4.00 0.92 11.93
CA VAL A 60 2.84 1.34 11.13
C VAL A 60 2.74 0.51 9.85
N THR A 61 3.85 0.19 9.18
CA THR A 61 3.89 -0.72 8.02
C THR A 61 3.39 -2.12 8.40
N TRP A 62 3.72 -2.64 9.58
CA TRP A 62 3.14 -3.91 10.05
C TRP A 62 1.63 -3.84 10.30
N LEU A 63 1.13 -2.71 10.81
CA LEU A 63 -0.32 -2.48 10.93
C LEU A 63 -0.99 -2.45 9.56
N MET A 64 -0.35 -1.80 8.57
CA MET A 64 -0.80 -1.84 7.18
C MET A 64 -0.91 -3.28 6.67
N VAL A 65 0.16 -4.09 6.82
CA VAL A 65 0.19 -5.49 6.40
C VAL A 65 -0.93 -6.30 7.05
N ALA A 66 -1.11 -6.17 8.36
CA ALA A 66 -2.16 -6.88 9.10
C ALA A 66 -3.56 -6.46 8.66
N THR A 67 -3.77 -5.17 8.38
CA THR A 67 -5.04 -4.62 7.90
C THR A 67 -5.36 -5.13 6.50
N GLY A 68 -4.38 -5.15 5.59
CA GLY A 68 -4.54 -5.66 4.23
C GLY A 68 -4.83 -7.16 4.18
N ALA A 69 -4.10 -7.97 4.96
CA ALA A 69 -4.41 -9.40 5.10
C ALA A 69 -5.83 -9.63 5.65
N SER A 70 -6.22 -8.81 6.63
CA SER A 70 -7.58 -8.86 7.20
C SER A 70 -8.66 -8.47 6.19
N ALA A 71 -8.37 -7.55 5.25
CA ALA A 71 -9.28 -7.22 4.14
C ALA A 71 -9.56 -8.45 3.26
N ALA A 72 -8.52 -9.23 2.95
CA ALA A 72 -8.70 -10.48 2.19
C ALA A 72 -9.53 -11.51 2.97
N PHE A 73 -9.23 -11.74 4.26
CA PHE A 73 -10.01 -12.68 5.07
C PHE A 73 -11.46 -12.23 5.29
N ALA A 74 -11.73 -10.93 5.34
CA ALA A 74 -13.09 -10.40 5.45
C ALA A 74 -13.97 -10.82 4.26
N LEU A 75 -13.39 -11.04 3.07
CA LEU A 75 -14.14 -11.54 1.90
C LEU A 75 -14.71 -12.94 2.09
N LEU A 76 -14.20 -13.72 3.04
CA LEU A 76 -14.74 -15.04 3.36
C LEU A 76 -16.02 -14.98 4.20
N ILE A 77 -16.30 -13.84 4.84
CA ILE A 77 -17.50 -13.64 5.66
C ILE A 77 -18.76 -13.69 4.78
N PRO A 78 -19.77 -14.51 5.13
CA PRO A 78 -20.98 -14.58 4.34
C PRO A 78 -21.84 -13.31 4.28
N GLY A 79 -22.45 -13.11 3.11
CA GLY A 79 -23.37 -12.00 2.84
C GLY A 79 -22.65 -10.71 2.47
N ILE A 80 -23.39 -9.60 2.52
CA ILE A 80 -22.91 -8.27 2.08
C ILE A 80 -21.85 -7.68 3.02
N TRP A 81 -21.85 -8.08 4.29
CA TRP A 81 -20.96 -7.53 5.32
C TRP A 81 -19.49 -7.86 5.09
N GLY A 82 -19.17 -9.03 4.52
CA GLY A 82 -17.79 -9.41 4.21
C GLY A 82 -17.14 -8.47 3.20
N PRO A 83 -17.72 -8.30 1.99
CA PRO A 83 -17.23 -7.33 1.00
C PRO A 83 -17.18 -5.90 1.52
N LEU A 84 -18.18 -5.44 2.28
CA LEU A 84 -18.17 -4.10 2.85
C LEU A 84 -17.00 -3.90 3.83
N LEU A 85 -16.76 -4.88 4.70
CA LEU A 85 -15.63 -4.86 5.62
C LEU A 85 -14.29 -4.92 4.86
N ALA A 86 -14.20 -5.73 3.81
CA ALA A 86 -13.01 -5.81 2.96
C ALA A 86 -12.68 -4.47 2.29
N VAL A 87 -13.69 -3.78 1.75
CA VAL A 87 -13.52 -2.43 1.18
C VAL A 87 -13.04 -1.46 2.25
N PHE A 88 -13.69 -1.44 3.42
CA PHE A 88 -13.29 -0.57 4.52
C PHE A 88 -11.84 -0.83 4.97
N LEU A 89 -11.46 -2.09 5.17
CA LEU A 89 -10.10 -2.47 5.57
C LEU A 89 -9.07 -2.15 4.47
N GLY A 90 -9.42 -2.34 3.19
CA GLY A 90 -8.57 -1.92 2.08
C GLY A 90 -8.30 -0.41 2.09
N GLN A 91 -9.34 0.40 2.38
CA GLN A 91 -9.16 1.85 2.54
C GLN A 91 -8.26 2.19 3.75
N MET A 92 -8.41 1.47 4.86
CA MET A 92 -7.55 1.64 6.02
C MET A 92 -6.10 1.24 5.73
N GLN A 93 -5.85 0.15 5.01
CA GLN A 93 -4.50 -0.24 4.57
C GLN A 93 -3.83 0.90 3.79
N MET A 94 -4.50 1.46 2.78
CA MET A 94 -3.93 2.57 1.99
C MET A 94 -3.70 3.83 2.83
N LEU A 95 -4.53 4.06 3.85
CA LEU A 95 -4.32 5.16 4.79
C LEU A 95 -3.07 4.91 5.66
N TRP A 96 -2.85 3.69 6.13
CA TRP A 96 -1.64 3.31 6.88
C TRP A 96 -0.37 3.45 6.05
N ASP A 97 -0.42 3.06 4.77
CA ASP A 97 0.66 3.25 3.78
C ASP A 97 1.05 4.72 3.61
N CYS A 98 0.07 5.63 3.56
CA CYS A 98 0.37 7.06 3.56
C CYS A 98 1.04 7.50 4.87
N CYS A 99 0.55 7.00 6.01
CA CYS A 99 1.01 7.39 7.33
C CYS A 99 2.41 6.86 7.66
N ASP A 100 2.79 5.64 7.27
CA ASP A 100 4.10 5.08 7.59
C ASP A 100 5.23 5.89 6.92
N GLY A 101 5.01 6.31 5.67
CA GLY A 101 5.91 7.15 4.90
C GLY A 101 5.99 8.55 5.50
N GLU A 102 4.86 9.11 5.93
CA GLU A 102 4.85 10.41 6.62
C GLU A 102 5.58 10.36 7.96
N VAL A 103 5.39 9.30 8.75
CA VAL A 103 6.12 9.08 10.01
C VAL A 103 7.62 8.89 9.75
N ALA A 104 7.99 8.11 8.74
CA ALA A 104 9.39 7.91 8.35
C ALA A 104 10.06 9.23 7.94
N ARG A 105 9.38 10.02 7.09
CA ARG A 105 9.86 11.33 6.64
C ARG A 105 9.94 12.32 7.80
N TRP A 106 8.93 12.40 8.66
CA TRP A 106 8.90 13.28 9.84
C TRP A 106 9.98 12.93 10.88
N ARG A 107 10.30 11.64 11.05
CA ARG A 107 11.34 11.22 12.00
C ARG A 107 12.73 11.12 11.37
N ARG A 108 12.87 11.34 10.06
CA ARG A 108 14.11 11.10 9.28
C ARG A 108 14.64 9.67 9.44
N LYS A 109 13.72 8.71 9.57
CA LYS A 109 14.02 7.28 9.81
C LYS A 109 13.53 6.41 8.66
N SER A 110 13.81 6.82 7.42
CA SER A 110 13.62 5.95 6.25
C SER A 110 14.66 4.84 6.26
N SER A 111 14.24 3.59 6.04
CA SER A 111 15.16 2.43 6.04
C SER A 111 14.86 1.48 4.88
N PRO A 112 15.86 0.76 4.35
CA PRO A 112 15.65 -0.30 3.36
C PRO A 112 14.72 -1.40 3.87
N MET A 113 14.79 -1.72 5.17
CA MET A 113 13.90 -2.66 5.84
C MET A 113 12.43 -2.21 5.74
N GLY A 114 12.15 -0.94 5.97
CA GLY A 114 10.79 -0.39 5.84
C GLY A 114 10.26 -0.56 4.41
N VAL A 115 11.07 -0.24 3.40
CA VAL A 115 10.70 -0.43 1.97
C VAL A 115 10.46 -1.90 1.63
N PHE A 116 11.24 -2.82 2.22
CA PHE A 116 11.05 -4.25 2.02
C PHE A 116 9.73 -4.74 2.65
N ILE A 117 9.46 -4.40 3.91
CA ILE A 117 8.23 -4.82 4.61
C ILE A 117 6.99 -4.23 3.93
N ASP A 118 7.06 -2.98 3.49
CA ASP A 118 6.00 -2.31 2.73
C ASP A 118 5.62 -3.11 1.47
N ARG A 119 6.62 -3.46 0.65
CA ARG A 119 6.43 -4.31 -0.53
C ARG A 119 5.83 -5.67 -0.16
N VAL A 120 6.35 -6.34 0.87
CA VAL A 120 5.80 -7.62 1.34
C VAL A 120 4.32 -7.48 1.72
N GLY A 121 3.94 -6.39 2.37
CA GLY A 121 2.55 -6.09 2.75
C GLY A 121 1.61 -5.96 1.55
N HIS A 122 2.01 -5.18 0.55
CA HIS A 122 1.22 -5.02 -0.68
C HIS A 122 1.10 -6.34 -1.46
N TYR A 123 2.21 -7.06 -1.64
CA TYR A 123 2.19 -8.39 -2.30
C TYR A 123 1.29 -9.38 -1.54
N THR A 124 1.37 -9.40 -0.21
CA THR A 124 0.55 -10.30 0.61
C THR A 124 -0.94 -10.01 0.40
N THR A 125 -1.33 -8.74 0.46
CA THR A 125 -2.74 -8.37 0.32
C THR A 125 -3.27 -8.62 -1.09
N GLU A 126 -2.52 -8.18 -2.11
CA GLU A 126 -2.90 -8.36 -3.52
C GLU A 126 -2.91 -9.84 -3.93
N GLY A 127 -2.06 -10.68 -3.32
CA GLY A 127 -2.07 -12.12 -3.54
C GLY A 127 -3.22 -12.83 -2.83
N LEU A 128 -3.57 -12.40 -1.61
CA LEU A 128 -4.64 -13.03 -0.81
C LEU A 128 -6.04 -12.70 -1.31
N ILE A 129 -6.30 -11.49 -1.83
CA ILE A 129 -7.62 -11.08 -2.30
C ILE A 129 -8.19 -12.03 -3.38
N PRO A 130 -7.49 -12.33 -4.49
CA PRO A 130 -7.97 -13.26 -5.52
C PRO A 130 -8.24 -14.67 -4.97
N ILE A 131 -7.39 -15.16 -4.07
CA ILE A 131 -7.57 -16.45 -3.41
C ILE A 131 -8.86 -16.44 -2.60
N ALA A 132 -9.07 -15.42 -1.76
CA ALA A 132 -10.26 -15.29 -0.93
C ALA A 132 -11.54 -15.16 -1.78
N LEU A 133 -11.49 -14.42 -2.89
CA LEU A 133 -12.60 -14.33 -3.84
C LEU A 133 -12.92 -15.68 -4.50
N GLY A 134 -11.89 -16.43 -4.92
CA GLY A 134 -12.07 -17.77 -5.49
C GLY A 134 -12.71 -18.74 -4.51
N LEU A 135 -12.21 -18.77 -3.26
CA LEU A 135 -12.81 -19.55 -2.16
C LEU A 135 -14.25 -19.13 -1.90
N ARG A 136 -14.51 -17.82 -1.85
CA ARG A 136 -15.85 -17.28 -1.60
C ARG A 136 -16.84 -17.64 -2.70
N ALA A 137 -16.43 -17.52 -3.96
CA ALA A 137 -17.24 -17.90 -5.12
C ALA A 137 -17.52 -19.41 -5.17
N ALA A 138 -16.63 -20.23 -4.62
CA ALA A 138 -16.82 -21.67 -4.47
C ALA A 138 -17.78 -22.05 -3.32
N GLY A 139 -18.21 -21.09 -2.51
CA GLY A 139 -19.08 -21.35 -1.37
C GLY A 139 -18.35 -21.79 -0.10
N PHE A 140 -17.02 -21.61 -0.01
CA PHE A 140 -16.25 -21.91 1.20
C PHE A 140 -16.87 -21.22 2.44
N PRO A 141 -16.95 -21.90 3.61
CA PRO A 141 -16.45 -23.25 3.90
C PRO A 141 -17.48 -24.38 3.76
N ASN A 142 -18.59 -24.18 3.05
CA ASN A 142 -19.62 -25.21 2.89
C ASN A 142 -19.12 -26.42 2.10
N GLU A 143 -19.73 -27.59 2.30
CA GLU A 143 -19.38 -28.83 1.59
C GLU A 143 -19.42 -28.66 0.05
N GLY A 144 -18.50 -29.32 -0.65
CA GLY A 144 -18.39 -29.28 -2.11
C GLY A 144 -17.63 -28.07 -2.69
N TRP A 145 -17.08 -27.17 -1.86
CA TRP A 145 -16.34 -25.99 -2.35
C TRP A 145 -15.10 -26.35 -3.19
N LEU A 146 -14.50 -27.52 -2.99
CA LEU A 146 -13.37 -28.01 -3.79
C LEU A 146 -13.77 -28.59 -5.15
N ASP A 147 -15.05 -28.93 -5.35
CA ASP A 147 -15.55 -29.47 -6.62
C ASP A 147 -15.71 -28.36 -7.67
N SER A 148 -15.64 -27.10 -7.24
CA SER A 148 -15.71 -25.94 -8.11
C SER A 148 -14.34 -25.53 -8.67
N ILE A 149 -14.33 -24.96 -9.87
CA ILE A 149 -13.11 -24.39 -10.48
C ILE A 149 -12.70 -23.05 -9.84
N TRP A 150 -13.56 -22.40 -9.06
CA TRP A 150 -13.33 -21.06 -8.53
C TRP A 150 -12.09 -20.91 -7.63
N PRO A 151 -11.76 -21.84 -6.71
CA PRO A 151 -10.54 -21.75 -5.91
C PRO A 151 -9.28 -21.79 -6.80
N PHE A 152 -9.31 -22.63 -7.83
CA PHE A 152 -8.22 -22.70 -8.82
C PHE A 152 -8.07 -21.39 -9.59
N LEU A 153 -9.17 -20.81 -10.10
CA LEU A 153 -9.13 -19.53 -10.81
C LEU A 153 -8.63 -18.39 -9.90
N GLY A 154 -9.05 -18.36 -8.64
CA GLY A 154 -8.57 -17.39 -7.65
C GLY A 154 -7.06 -17.52 -7.39
N ALA A 155 -6.56 -18.76 -7.23
CA ALA A 155 -5.14 -19.02 -7.08
C ALA A 155 -4.34 -18.67 -8.34
N LEU A 156 -4.84 -19.02 -9.53
CA LEU A 156 -4.22 -18.67 -10.80
C LEU A 156 -4.12 -17.15 -10.99
N LEU A 157 -5.20 -16.42 -10.70
CA LEU A 157 -5.20 -14.97 -10.75
C LEU A 157 -4.20 -14.35 -9.77
N SER A 158 -4.10 -14.89 -8.55
CA SER A 158 -3.09 -14.48 -7.58
C SER A 158 -1.67 -14.67 -8.13
N VAL A 159 -1.36 -15.82 -8.73
CA VAL A 159 -0.06 -16.06 -9.37
C VAL A 159 0.22 -15.04 -10.47
N ILE A 160 -0.75 -14.76 -11.34
CA ILE A 160 -0.59 -13.79 -12.43
C ILE A 160 -0.30 -12.38 -11.89
N ILE A 161 -1.05 -11.93 -10.87
CA ILE A 161 -0.88 -10.62 -10.24
C ILE A 161 0.50 -10.52 -9.59
N LEU A 162 0.89 -11.50 -8.78
CA LEU A 162 2.18 -11.52 -8.10
C LEU A 162 3.34 -11.59 -9.10
N TYR A 163 3.18 -12.35 -10.19
CA TYR A 163 4.18 -12.43 -11.24
C TYR A 163 4.35 -11.10 -11.96
N ASN A 164 3.26 -10.42 -12.33
CA ASN A 164 3.31 -9.09 -12.93
C ASN A 164 4.05 -8.09 -12.02
N LYS A 165 3.73 -8.10 -10.73
CA LYS A 165 4.41 -7.23 -9.76
C LYS A 165 5.89 -7.56 -9.60
N ALA A 166 6.22 -8.85 -9.56
CA ALA A 166 7.61 -9.32 -9.52
C ALA A 166 8.38 -8.86 -10.76
N LEU A 167 7.77 -8.89 -11.96
CA LEU A 167 8.39 -8.37 -13.17
C LEU A 167 8.67 -6.87 -13.08
N ASN A 168 7.73 -6.07 -12.57
CA ASN A 168 7.93 -4.63 -12.33
C ASN A 168 9.12 -4.39 -11.39
N ASP A 169 9.23 -5.17 -10.32
CA ASP A 169 10.33 -5.07 -9.37
C ASP A 169 11.67 -5.55 -9.94
N MET A 170 11.66 -6.58 -10.77
CA MET A 170 12.85 -7.09 -11.47
C MET A 170 13.45 -6.03 -12.39
N VAL A 171 12.64 -5.14 -13.00
CA VAL A 171 13.17 -4.00 -13.76
C VAL A 171 13.98 -3.07 -12.85
N HIS A 172 13.48 -2.77 -11.65
CA HIS A 172 14.20 -1.94 -10.70
C HIS A 172 15.48 -2.61 -10.18
N VAL A 173 15.42 -3.92 -9.89
CA VAL A 173 16.57 -4.71 -9.43
C VAL A 173 17.64 -4.81 -10.53
N SER A 174 17.24 -5.13 -11.77
CA SER A 174 18.14 -5.23 -12.91
C SER A 174 18.88 -3.91 -13.15
N ARG A 175 18.18 -2.77 -13.08
CA ARG A 175 18.81 -1.45 -13.19
C ARG A 175 19.80 -1.18 -12.05
N ALA A 176 19.43 -1.52 -10.81
CA ALA A 176 20.31 -1.34 -9.67
C ALA A 176 21.59 -2.19 -9.77
N TYR A 177 21.51 -3.42 -10.29
CA TYR A 177 22.67 -4.28 -10.54
C TYR A 177 23.58 -3.78 -11.68
N ASN A 178 23.11 -2.85 -12.52
CA ASN A 178 23.87 -2.27 -13.63
C ASN A 178 24.22 -0.78 -13.38
N ASP A 179 24.16 -0.32 -12.12
CA ASP A 179 24.45 1.07 -11.72
C ASP A 179 23.65 2.14 -12.49
N LEU A 180 22.48 1.77 -13.02
CA LEU A 180 21.61 2.69 -13.75
C LEU A 180 20.79 3.55 -12.78
N PRO A 181 20.50 4.82 -13.13
CA PRO A 181 19.72 5.70 -12.27
C PRO A 181 18.29 5.16 -12.05
N LYS A 182 17.65 5.55 -10.94
CA LYS A 182 16.24 5.19 -10.69
C LYS A 182 15.35 5.71 -11.81
N LEU A 183 14.33 4.92 -12.16
CA LEU A 183 13.28 5.40 -13.07
C LEU A 183 12.59 6.60 -12.43
N VAL A 184 12.52 7.69 -13.18
CA VAL A 184 11.81 8.91 -12.77
C VAL A 184 10.48 8.89 -13.51
N ASP A 185 9.38 9.06 -12.78
CA ASP A 185 8.08 9.32 -13.38
C ASP A 185 8.15 10.64 -14.17
N LYS A 186 8.38 10.53 -15.47
CA LYS A 186 8.39 11.68 -16.37
C LYS A 186 6.96 11.92 -16.82
N ALA A 187 6.37 13.05 -16.40
CA ALA A 187 5.06 13.50 -16.84
C ALA A 187 4.90 13.53 -18.38
N ALA A 188 6.00 13.71 -19.10
CA ALA A 188 6.04 13.74 -20.57
C ALA A 188 5.82 12.37 -21.26
N VAL A 189 5.90 11.25 -20.55
CA VAL A 189 5.79 9.90 -21.17
C VAL A 189 4.34 9.54 -21.50
N GLY A 190 3.37 10.13 -20.82
CA GLY A 190 1.93 9.91 -21.07
C GLY A 190 1.27 10.94 -21.99
N VAL A 191 2.03 11.90 -22.53
CA VAL A 191 1.50 12.87 -23.49
C VAL A 191 1.57 12.23 -24.87
N PRO A 192 0.45 12.06 -25.60
CA PRO A 192 0.49 11.55 -26.95
C PRO A 192 1.41 12.44 -27.79
N ALA A 193 2.41 11.83 -28.42
CA ALA A 193 3.23 12.53 -29.41
C ALA A 193 2.35 12.72 -30.66
N ASN A 194 2.11 13.99 -31.02
CA ASN A 194 1.48 14.34 -32.29
C ASN A 194 2.41 14.05 -33.47
#